data_AF-A0A9N8EAT9-F1
#
_entry.id   AF-A0A9N8EAT9-F1
#
_cell.length_a   1.000
_cell.length_b   1.000
_cell.length_c   1.000
_cell.angle_alpha   90.00
_cell.angle_beta   90.00
_cell.angle_gamma   90.00
#
_symmetry.space_group_name_H-M   'P 1'
#
loop_
_entity.id
_entity.type
_entity.pdbx_description
1 polymer ?
#
loop_
_entity_poly.entity_id
_entity_poly.type
_entity_poly.pdbx_seq_one_letter_code
_entity_poly.pdbx_strand_id
1 'polypeptide(L)'
;MHSTINETMAFESQQIHQTQSTPYDLYSMTQYPWWCLNYFIIFWFLSNLVQTVLLRAPSKKIREQFESLDHDKRNNAIIYVMQLVGTTVALVAQLYGSTDIIFKWQETTSEFKLESLQLAIQLVAVLYIWELIFRKKIGLPLLVHHLVTILLIQLSTASFFDTHDVLYMRFATLMGFHATVEQLTFLALFFFRQNIYENWQAFCFYFSAAQSLLFKTAVTIASVIYFVLSKQVGELPTDTNWGLFWTIFTMPLLALLYGAQVYACLILYKLGKRCQAMSTFDAIKLCHVQQSKTIGAPAKLPESKALFRAESEHFLAGYETNGQSIQKISQQWNHLGSVALFTLDQASDEDTTSDEHSLQMDPCIFEV
;
A
#
# COMPACT_ATOMS: atom_id res chain seq x y z
N MET A 1 46.06 24.65 14.42
CA MET A 1 44.67 24.67 13.90
C MET A 1 44.46 23.62 12.81
N HIS A 2 45.27 23.58 11.74
CA HIS A 2 45.15 22.53 10.71
C HIS A 2 45.42 21.09 11.20
N SER A 3 46.34 20.86 12.14
CA SER A 3 46.59 19.49 12.63
C SER A 3 45.46 18.94 13.50
N THR A 4 44.82 19.81 14.29
CA THR A 4 43.70 19.45 15.15
C THR A 4 42.47 19.06 14.34
N ILE A 5 42.21 19.71 13.20
CA ILE A 5 41.11 19.37 12.29
C ILE A 5 41.30 17.98 11.66
N ASN A 6 42.55 17.61 11.32
CA ASN A 6 42.84 16.31 10.73
C ASN A 6 42.73 15.17 11.76
N GLU A 7 43.08 15.42 13.03
CA GLU A 7 42.90 14.42 14.10
C GLU A 7 41.42 14.20 14.43
N THR A 8 40.59 15.26 14.45
CA THR A 8 39.15 15.10 14.68
C THR A 8 38.47 14.32 13.55
N MET A 9 38.81 14.62 12.28
CA MET A 9 38.26 13.87 11.13
C MET A 9 38.72 12.41 11.13
N ALA A 10 39.96 12.12 11.53
CA ALA A 10 40.45 10.75 11.65
C ALA A 10 39.73 9.98 12.77
N PHE A 11 39.43 10.64 13.89
CA PHE A 11 38.71 10.04 15.01
C PHE A 11 37.23 9.76 14.68
N GLU A 12 36.55 10.68 14.00
CA GLU A 12 35.17 10.48 13.53
C GLU A 12 35.08 9.36 12.48
N SER A 13 36.02 9.32 11.54
CA SER A 13 36.11 8.22 10.56
C SER A 13 36.34 6.86 11.24
N GLN A 14 37.15 6.80 12.29
CA GLN A 14 37.35 5.57 13.07
C GLN A 14 36.12 5.17 13.88
N GLN A 15 35.36 6.12 14.42
CA GLN A 15 34.17 5.82 15.20
C GLN A 15 33.05 5.26 14.32
N ILE A 16 32.88 5.79 13.11
CA ILE A 16 31.95 5.26 12.10
C ILE A 16 32.35 3.84 11.66
N HIS A 17 33.66 3.56 11.55
CA HIS A 17 34.16 2.22 11.23
C HIS A 17 34.06 1.23 12.40
N GLN A 18 34.14 1.66 13.66
CA GLN A 18 34.04 0.73 14.80
C GLN A 18 32.62 0.19 15.02
N THR A 19 31.58 0.91 14.60
CA THR A 19 30.20 0.39 14.58
C THR A 19 30.00 -0.72 13.53
N GLN A 20 30.92 -0.90 12.58
CA GLN A 20 30.78 -1.86 11.46
C GLN A 20 31.13 -3.32 11.79
N SER A 21 31.53 -3.64 13.02
CA SER A 21 32.01 -5.00 13.36
C SER A 21 31.23 -5.71 14.47
N THR A 22 30.07 -5.18 14.86
CA THR A 22 29.16 -5.99 15.67
C THR A 22 28.45 -6.97 14.73
N PRO A 23 28.71 -8.28 14.83
CA PRO A 23 27.98 -9.27 14.04
C PRO A 23 26.49 -9.05 14.29
N TYR A 24 25.68 -9.04 13.21
CA TYR A 24 24.23 -8.90 13.20
C TYR A 24 23.64 -9.10 14.59
N ASP A 25 23.21 -8.02 15.25
CA ASP A 25 22.60 -8.16 16.56
C ASP A 25 21.35 -9.02 16.37
N LEU A 26 21.48 -10.30 16.75
CA LEU A 26 20.44 -11.32 16.61
C LEU A 26 19.14 -10.87 17.30
N TYR A 27 19.24 -9.93 18.23
CA TYR A 27 18.16 -9.41 19.03
C TYR A 27 17.67 -8.04 18.57
N SER A 28 18.32 -7.40 17.59
CA SER A 28 17.84 -6.14 17.04
C SER A 28 16.45 -6.34 16.42
N MET A 29 15.49 -5.57 16.94
CA MET A 29 14.09 -5.64 16.56
C MET A 29 13.84 -5.33 15.08
N THR A 30 14.77 -4.60 14.47
CA THR A 30 14.64 -4.06 13.12
C THR A 30 15.57 -4.72 12.12
N GLN A 31 16.55 -5.53 12.53
CA GLN A 31 17.49 -6.12 11.57
C GLN A 31 17.20 -7.59 11.28
N TYR A 32 16.46 -8.27 12.16
CA TYR A 32 16.36 -9.72 12.09
C TYR A 32 15.08 -10.22 11.37
N PRO A 33 15.18 -11.13 10.38
CA PRO A 33 14.03 -11.67 9.64
C PRO A 33 12.94 -12.32 10.50
N TRP A 34 13.28 -12.88 11.67
CA TRP A 34 12.30 -13.46 12.60
C TRP A 34 11.25 -12.46 13.10
N TRP A 35 11.56 -11.16 13.10
CA TRP A 35 10.59 -10.14 13.46
C TRP A 35 9.42 -10.06 12.50
N CYS A 36 9.61 -10.40 11.22
CA CYS A 36 8.51 -10.54 10.27
C CYS A 36 7.48 -11.59 10.76
N LEU A 37 7.95 -12.75 11.23
CA LEU A 37 7.08 -13.79 11.79
C LEU A 37 6.30 -13.26 13.00
N ASN A 38 6.99 -12.57 13.91
CA ASN A 38 6.37 -11.99 15.10
C ASN A 38 5.29 -10.96 14.71
N TYR A 39 5.55 -10.09 13.73
CA TYR A 39 4.55 -9.15 13.21
C TYR A 39 3.33 -9.87 12.62
N PHE A 40 3.52 -10.95 11.86
CA PHE A 40 2.39 -11.73 11.34
C PHE A 40 1.56 -12.36 12.46
N ILE A 41 2.21 -12.92 13.49
CA ILE A 41 1.52 -13.49 14.66
C ILE A 41 0.73 -12.39 15.40
N ILE A 42 1.35 -11.22 15.61
CA ILE A 42 0.71 -10.06 16.25
C ILE A 42 -0.50 -9.60 15.42
N PHE A 43 -0.37 -9.41 14.11
CA PHE A 43 -1.47 -8.99 13.26
C PHE A 43 -2.58 -10.03 13.16
N TRP A 44 -2.23 -11.32 13.15
CA TRP A 44 -3.22 -12.39 13.23
C TRP A 44 -4.00 -12.31 14.55
N PHE A 45 -3.31 -12.20 15.70
CA PHE A 45 -3.96 -12.07 16.99
C PHE A 45 -4.84 -10.82 17.08
N LEU A 46 -4.33 -9.66 16.67
CA LEU A 46 -5.06 -8.40 16.67
C LEU A 46 -6.28 -8.44 15.74
N SER A 47 -6.21 -9.11 14.59
CA SER A 47 -7.36 -9.27 13.69
C SER A 47 -8.50 -10.08 14.34
N ASN A 48 -8.16 -11.14 15.08
CA ASN A 48 -9.11 -11.93 15.88
C ASN A 48 -9.68 -11.11 17.04
N LEU A 49 -8.84 -10.28 17.68
CA LEU A 49 -9.27 -9.37 18.73
C LEU A 49 -10.28 -8.34 18.19
N VAL A 50 -9.97 -7.69 17.06
CA VAL A 50 -10.88 -6.73 16.39
C VAL A 50 -12.20 -7.40 16.04
N GLN A 51 -12.17 -8.61 15.47
CA GLN A 51 -13.38 -9.38 15.18
C GLN A 51 -14.21 -9.62 16.45
N THR A 52 -13.56 -10.05 17.53
CA THR A 52 -14.23 -10.30 18.82
C THR A 52 -14.84 -9.03 19.40
N VAL A 53 -14.12 -7.90 19.32
CA VAL A 53 -14.61 -6.59 19.77
C VAL A 53 -15.82 -6.13 18.96
N LEU A 54 -15.80 -6.30 17.64
CA LEU A 54 -16.93 -5.92 16.77
C LEU A 54 -18.18 -6.79 17.03
N LEU A 55 -18.00 -8.10 17.24
CA LEU A 55 -19.10 -9.02 17.61
C LEU A 55 -19.63 -8.76 19.03
N ARG A 56 -18.81 -8.23 19.93
CA ARG A 56 -19.20 -7.89 21.31
C ARG A 56 -19.45 -6.41 21.53
N ALA A 57 -19.57 -5.63 20.45
CA ALA A 57 -19.75 -4.19 20.55
C ALA A 57 -21.03 -3.86 21.36
N PRO A 58 -20.97 -2.92 22.32
CA PRO A 58 -22.13 -2.57 23.15
C PRO A 58 -23.26 -1.95 22.32
N SER A 59 -22.93 -1.33 21.18
CA SER A 59 -23.92 -0.83 20.23
C SER A 59 -24.55 -1.99 19.46
N LYS A 60 -25.81 -2.31 19.79
CA LYS A 60 -26.63 -3.31 19.09
C LYS A 60 -26.63 -3.09 17.57
N LYS A 61 -26.70 -1.83 17.12
CA LYS A 61 -26.68 -1.47 15.68
C LYS A 61 -25.38 -1.90 15.00
N ILE A 62 -24.21 -1.67 15.61
CA ILE A 62 -22.91 -2.03 15.02
C ILE A 62 -22.79 -3.55 14.95
N ARG A 63 -23.13 -4.25 16.03
CA ARG A 63 -23.07 -5.72 16.09
C ARG A 63 -23.96 -6.36 15.02
N GLU A 64 -25.23 -5.96 14.95
CA GLU A 64 -26.18 -6.51 13.96
C GLU A 64 -25.74 -6.21 12.52
N GLN A 65 -25.19 -5.02 12.26
CA GLN A 65 -24.65 -4.69 10.94
C GLN A 65 -23.45 -5.56 10.60
N PHE A 66 -22.47 -5.68 11.49
CA PHE A 66 -21.30 -6.53 11.28
C PHE A 66 -21.68 -8.01 11.08
N GLU A 67 -22.61 -8.53 11.87
CA GLU A 67 -23.15 -9.89 11.72
C GLU A 67 -23.95 -10.07 10.43
N SER A 68 -24.55 -9.02 9.88
CA SER A 68 -25.25 -9.13 8.59
C SER A 68 -24.32 -9.15 7.37
N LEU A 69 -23.05 -8.73 7.54
CA LEU A 69 -22.08 -8.71 6.44
C LEU A 69 -21.64 -10.12 6.06
N ASP A 70 -21.46 -10.35 4.77
CA ASP A 70 -20.79 -11.53 4.22
C ASP A 70 -19.38 -11.68 4.82
N HIS A 71 -18.88 -12.92 4.90
CA HIS A 71 -17.57 -13.22 5.47
C HIS A 71 -16.44 -12.35 4.87
N ASP A 72 -16.43 -12.18 3.54
CA ASP A 72 -15.42 -11.35 2.86
C ASP A 72 -15.54 -9.86 3.23
N LYS A 73 -16.78 -9.36 3.39
CA LYS A 73 -17.04 -7.96 3.80
C LYS A 73 -16.66 -7.73 5.27
N ARG A 74 -16.84 -8.72 6.14
CA ARG A 74 -16.36 -8.69 7.53
C ARG A 74 -14.84 -8.62 7.58
N ASN A 75 -14.14 -9.45 6.81
CA ASN A 75 -12.69 -9.41 6.70
C ASN A 75 -12.20 -8.05 6.22
N ASN A 76 -12.86 -7.44 5.22
CA ASN A 76 -12.53 -6.09 4.77
C ASN A 76 -12.68 -5.05 5.88
N ALA A 77 -13.74 -5.13 6.69
CA ALA A 77 -13.93 -4.22 7.82
C ALA A 77 -12.82 -4.38 8.89
N ILE A 78 -12.41 -5.63 9.18
CA ILE A 78 -11.28 -5.91 10.08
C ILE A 78 -9.98 -5.32 9.52
N ILE A 79 -9.71 -5.52 8.22
CA ILE A 79 -8.54 -4.94 7.54
C ILE A 79 -8.53 -3.43 7.69
N TYR A 80 -9.65 -2.72 7.51
CA TYR A 80 -9.68 -1.27 7.64
C TYR A 80 -9.29 -0.81 9.06
N VAL A 81 -9.74 -1.51 10.10
CA VAL A 81 -9.36 -1.21 11.49
C VAL A 81 -7.87 -1.49 11.71
N MET A 82 -7.38 -2.65 11.25
CA MET A 82 -5.97 -3.03 11.36
C MET A 82 -5.06 -2.06 10.62
N GLN A 83 -5.42 -1.66 9.41
CA GLN A 83 -4.71 -0.67 8.62
C GLN A 83 -4.70 0.69 9.31
N LEU A 84 -5.84 1.14 9.85
CA LEU A 84 -5.91 2.38 10.61
C LEU A 84 -4.95 2.37 11.81
N VAL A 85 -4.96 1.31 12.62
CA VAL A 85 -4.07 1.18 13.80
C VAL A 85 -2.60 1.07 13.38
N GLY A 86 -2.27 0.13 12.49
CA GLY A 86 -0.89 -0.13 12.07
C GLY A 86 -0.25 1.08 11.39
N THR A 87 -0.95 1.72 10.44
CA THR A 87 -0.43 2.92 9.78
C THR A 87 -0.34 4.13 10.71
N THR A 88 -1.16 4.22 11.75
CA THR A 88 -1.05 5.29 12.77
C THR A 88 0.20 5.10 13.63
N VAL A 89 0.47 3.87 14.08
CA VAL A 89 1.71 3.56 14.81
C VAL A 89 2.94 3.82 13.93
N ALA A 90 2.89 3.37 12.67
CA ALA A 90 3.95 3.65 11.70
C ALA A 90 4.12 5.15 11.46
N LEU A 91 3.03 5.93 11.32
CA LEU A 91 3.12 7.38 11.15
C LEU A 91 3.82 8.06 12.33
N VAL A 92 3.49 7.68 13.57
CA VAL A 92 4.12 8.25 14.77
C VAL A 92 5.61 7.91 14.81
N ALA A 93 5.97 6.64 14.61
CA ALA A 93 7.36 6.20 14.57
C ALA A 93 8.16 6.87 13.43
N GLN A 94 7.53 7.04 12.27
CA GLN A 94 8.10 7.71 11.11
C GLN A 94 8.29 9.21 11.36
N LEU A 95 7.31 9.91 11.92
CA LEU A 95 7.44 11.32 12.27
C LEU A 95 8.54 11.54 13.30
N TYR A 96 8.62 10.67 14.32
CA TYR A 96 9.67 10.74 15.34
C TYR A 96 11.08 10.47 14.77
N GLY A 97 11.24 9.41 13.98
CA GLY A 97 12.52 9.05 13.38
C GLY A 97 12.98 10.02 12.28
N SER A 98 12.02 10.63 11.56
CA SER A 98 12.31 11.48 10.41
C SER A 98 12.70 12.92 10.72
N THR A 99 12.50 13.41 11.96
CA THR A 99 12.79 14.82 12.28
C THR A 99 14.23 15.21 11.99
N ASP A 100 15.19 14.36 12.36
CA ASP A 100 16.61 14.67 12.20
C ASP A 100 17.09 14.28 10.81
N ILE A 101 16.50 13.20 10.29
CA ILE A 101 16.87 12.61 9.01
C ILE A 101 16.45 13.53 7.85
N ILE A 102 15.24 14.12 7.87
CA ILE A 102 14.76 15.00 6.79
C ILE A 102 15.31 16.42 6.92
N PHE A 103 15.29 16.99 8.13
CA PHE A 103 15.61 18.41 8.30
C PHE A 103 17.09 18.70 8.61
N LYS A 104 17.93 17.66 8.77
CA LYS A 104 19.37 17.78 9.11
C LYS A 104 19.60 18.78 10.28
N TRP A 105 18.72 18.81 11.28
CA TRP A 105 18.87 19.74 12.42
C TRP A 105 20.07 19.43 13.31
N GLN A 106 20.54 18.18 13.30
CA GLN A 106 21.69 17.71 14.05
C GLN A 106 22.66 17.00 13.09
N GLU A 107 23.96 17.13 13.33
CA GLU A 107 25.01 16.49 12.51
C GLU A 107 24.99 14.96 12.67
N THR A 108 24.53 14.47 13.83
CA THR A 108 24.45 13.04 14.14
C THR A 108 23.00 12.60 14.34
N THR A 109 22.56 11.57 13.61
CA THR A 109 21.26 10.93 13.85
C THR A 109 21.40 9.94 15.00
N SER A 110 20.58 10.11 16.05
CA SER A 110 20.52 9.13 17.16
C SER A 110 20.12 7.75 16.64
N GLU A 111 20.80 6.70 17.12
CA GLU A 111 20.50 5.30 16.79
C GLU A 111 19.02 4.96 16.98
N PHE A 112 18.43 5.39 18.10
CA PHE A 112 17.01 5.16 18.40
C PHE A 112 16.06 5.80 17.36
N LYS A 113 16.42 6.94 16.77
CA LYS A 113 15.62 7.56 15.69
C LYS A 113 15.70 6.77 14.40
N LEU A 114 16.88 6.21 14.09
CA LEU A 114 17.07 5.33 12.96
C LEU A 114 16.29 4.01 13.13
N GLU A 115 16.34 3.40 14.32
CA GLU A 115 15.56 2.22 14.67
C GLU A 115 14.05 2.49 14.56
N SER A 116 13.58 3.63 15.08
CA SER A 116 12.17 4.03 14.96
C SER A 116 11.74 4.16 13.49
N LEU A 117 12.62 4.67 12.63
CA LEU A 117 12.33 4.79 11.21
C LEU A 117 12.27 3.42 10.52
N GLN A 118 13.25 2.55 10.81
CA GLN A 118 13.27 1.17 10.31
C GLN A 118 12.02 0.41 10.74
N LEU A 119 11.62 0.54 12.01
CA LEU A 119 10.38 -0.01 12.55
C LEU A 119 9.17 0.47 11.74
N ALA A 120 9.06 1.77 11.46
CA ALA A 120 7.95 2.33 10.70
C ALA A 120 7.85 1.72 9.29
N ILE A 121 8.97 1.67 8.58
CA ILE A 121 9.06 1.17 7.21
C ILE A 121 8.74 -0.33 7.14
N GLN A 122 9.28 -1.11 8.08
CA GLN A 122 9.00 -2.54 8.16
C GLN A 122 7.56 -2.83 8.54
N LEU A 123 7.00 -2.07 9.48
CA LEU A 123 5.61 -2.22 9.90
C LEU A 123 4.67 -1.99 8.71
N VAL A 124 4.92 -0.98 7.87
CA VAL A 124 4.15 -0.74 6.64
C VAL A 124 4.27 -1.92 5.67
N ALA A 125 5.49 -2.39 5.41
CA ALA A 125 5.71 -3.51 4.49
C ALA A 125 4.99 -4.79 4.94
N VAL A 126 5.13 -5.17 6.22
CA VAL A 126 4.47 -6.36 6.76
C VAL A 126 2.95 -6.19 6.78
N LEU A 127 2.44 -5.00 7.13
CA LEU A 127 1.00 -4.72 7.12
C LEU A 127 0.40 -4.86 5.72
N TYR A 128 1.12 -4.45 4.67
CA TYR A 128 0.68 -4.62 3.29
C TYR A 128 0.71 -6.08 2.83
N ILE A 129 1.76 -6.83 3.17
CA ILE A 129 1.81 -8.28 2.86
C ILE A 129 0.70 -9.02 3.61
N TRP A 130 0.49 -8.69 4.89
CA TRP A 130 -0.61 -9.23 5.69
C TRP A 130 -1.97 -8.95 5.05
N GLU A 131 -2.22 -7.72 4.58
CA GLU A 131 -3.46 -7.41 3.87
C GLU A 131 -3.60 -8.24 2.59
N LEU A 132 -2.54 -8.41 1.81
CA LEU A 132 -2.56 -9.23 0.59
C LEU A 132 -2.92 -10.69 0.87
N ILE A 133 -2.46 -11.24 1.99
CA ILE A 133 -2.78 -12.61 2.42
C ILE A 133 -4.22 -12.70 2.96
N PHE A 134 -4.63 -11.74 3.79
CA PHE A 134 -5.90 -11.78 4.50
C PHE A 134 -7.10 -11.39 3.60
N ARG A 135 -6.88 -10.54 2.60
CA ARG A 135 -7.90 -10.04 1.67
C ARG A 135 -8.01 -10.96 0.44
N LYS A 136 -9.07 -11.76 0.37
CA LYS A 136 -9.31 -12.69 -0.75
C LYS A 136 -9.49 -12.01 -2.12
N LYS A 137 -10.09 -10.82 -2.15
CA LYS A 137 -10.36 -10.05 -3.37
C LYS A 137 -9.77 -8.66 -3.25
N ILE A 138 -8.72 -8.41 -4.02
CA ILE A 138 -8.05 -7.12 -4.06
C ILE A 138 -8.23 -6.48 -5.44
N GLY A 139 -8.64 -5.22 -5.47
CA GLY A 139 -8.69 -4.45 -6.71
C GLY A 139 -7.28 -4.16 -7.22
N LEU A 140 -7.08 -4.21 -8.54
CA LEU A 140 -5.77 -4.00 -9.16
C LEU A 140 -5.03 -2.73 -8.69
N PRO A 141 -5.68 -1.55 -8.56
CA PRO A 141 -4.96 -0.34 -8.17
C PRO A 141 -4.36 -0.46 -6.77
N LEU A 142 -5.08 -1.11 -5.85
CA LEU A 142 -4.61 -1.35 -4.50
C LEU A 142 -3.48 -2.40 -4.49
N LEU A 143 -3.59 -3.44 -5.32
CA LEU A 143 -2.52 -4.43 -5.50
C LEU A 143 -1.23 -3.80 -6.03
N VAL A 144 -1.32 -2.99 -7.09
CA VAL A 144 -0.17 -2.28 -7.68
C VAL A 144 0.45 -1.33 -6.66
N HIS A 145 -0.37 -0.56 -5.95
CA HIS A 145 0.10 0.31 -4.86
C HIS A 145 0.88 -0.48 -3.80
N HIS A 146 0.33 -1.60 -3.32
CA HIS A 146 0.98 -2.43 -2.30
C HIS A 146 2.30 -3.02 -2.80
N LEU A 147 2.30 -3.63 -3.99
CA LEU A 147 3.49 -4.25 -4.57
C LEU A 147 4.60 -3.23 -4.82
N VAL A 148 4.27 -2.08 -5.42
CA VAL A 148 5.25 -1.01 -5.69
C VAL A 148 5.79 -0.41 -4.40
N THR A 149 4.93 -0.17 -3.40
CA THR A 149 5.35 0.36 -2.10
C THR A 149 6.28 -0.61 -1.38
N ILE A 150 5.93 -1.90 -1.31
CA ILE A 150 6.78 -2.93 -0.71
C ILE A 150 8.12 -2.99 -1.45
N LEU A 151 8.11 -3.05 -2.78
CA LEU A 151 9.32 -3.12 -3.60
C LEU A 151 10.25 -1.93 -3.33
N LEU A 152 9.71 -0.70 -3.37
CA LEU A 152 10.48 0.52 -3.11
C LEU A 152 11.08 0.53 -1.69
N ILE A 153 10.30 0.13 -0.69
CA ILE A 153 10.77 0.02 0.69
C ILE A 153 11.92 -0.99 0.81
N GLN A 154 11.76 -2.19 0.26
CA GLN A 154 12.76 -3.26 0.35
C GLN A 154 14.04 -2.88 -0.39
N LEU A 155 13.93 -2.34 -1.59
CA LEU A 155 15.09 -1.89 -2.37
C LEU A 155 15.82 -0.74 -1.68
N SER A 156 15.09 0.22 -1.08
CA SER A 156 15.71 1.34 -0.37
C SER A 156 16.45 0.87 0.87
N THR A 157 15.84 -0.07 1.60
CA THR A 157 16.44 -0.67 2.79
C THR A 157 17.67 -1.51 2.42
N ALA A 158 17.61 -2.30 1.35
CA ALA A 158 18.75 -3.05 0.84
C ALA A 158 19.88 -2.14 0.36
N SER A 159 19.56 -1.05 -0.35
CA SER A 159 20.55 -0.05 -0.77
C SER A 159 21.24 0.57 0.45
N PHE A 160 20.48 0.92 1.49
CA PHE A 160 21.02 1.44 2.74
C PHE A 160 21.96 0.43 3.42
N PHE A 161 21.58 -0.84 3.54
CA PHE A 161 22.44 -1.84 4.19
C PHE A 161 23.72 -2.15 3.40
N ASP A 162 23.68 -2.04 2.07
CA ASP A 162 24.85 -2.26 1.22
C ASP A 162 25.80 -1.06 1.25
N THR A 163 25.28 0.17 1.08
CA THR A 163 26.11 1.38 0.97
C THR A 163 26.34 2.13 2.27
N HIS A 164 25.53 1.85 3.30
CA HIS A 164 25.44 2.62 4.55
C HIS A 164 25.04 4.08 4.35
N ASP A 165 24.48 4.43 3.18
CA ASP A 165 24.08 5.80 2.86
C ASP A 165 22.65 6.10 3.31
N VAL A 166 22.53 7.01 4.27
CA VAL A 166 21.28 7.49 4.86
C VAL A 166 20.34 8.12 3.81
N LEU A 167 20.85 8.52 2.64
CA LEU A 167 20.07 8.98 1.49
C LEU A 167 18.94 8.00 1.14
N TYR A 168 19.24 6.70 1.11
CA TYR A 168 18.24 5.68 0.76
C TYR A 168 17.18 5.52 1.85
N MET A 169 17.53 5.68 3.12
CA MET A 169 16.57 5.69 4.23
C MET A 169 15.68 6.94 4.20
N ARG A 170 16.22 8.11 3.85
CA ARG A 170 15.42 9.33 3.61
C ARG A 170 14.40 9.10 2.51
N PHE A 171 14.84 8.50 1.41
CA PHE A 171 13.95 8.17 0.30
C PHE A 171 12.86 7.18 0.73
N ALA A 172 13.22 6.09 1.42
CA ALA A 172 12.26 5.12 1.97
C ALA A 172 11.24 5.79 2.92
N THR A 173 11.70 6.75 3.73
CA THR A 173 10.85 7.55 4.63
C THR A 173 9.85 8.38 3.85
N LEU A 174 10.31 9.13 2.84
CA LEU A 174 9.42 9.94 2.01
C LEU A 174 8.38 9.06 1.32
N MET A 175 8.80 7.93 0.76
CA MET A 175 7.89 6.96 0.14
C MET A 175 6.91 6.34 1.16
N GLY A 176 7.35 6.09 2.40
CA GLY A 176 6.51 5.59 3.49
C GLY A 176 5.31 6.49 3.78
N PHE A 177 5.43 7.80 3.60
CA PHE A 177 4.29 8.72 3.77
C PHE A 177 3.15 8.46 2.78
N HIS A 178 3.37 7.83 1.63
CA HIS A 178 2.26 7.42 0.75
C HIS A 178 1.32 6.42 1.44
N ALA A 179 1.86 5.57 2.32
CA ALA A 179 1.11 4.58 3.08
C ALA A 179 0.57 5.16 4.40
N THR A 180 1.40 5.92 5.12
CA THR A 180 1.09 6.36 6.48
C THR A 180 0.21 7.60 6.56
N VAL A 181 -0.37 8.08 5.46
CA VAL A 181 -1.36 9.19 5.45
C VAL A 181 -2.77 8.75 5.04
N GLU A 182 -3.03 7.44 4.98
CA GLU A 182 -4.29 6.85 4.51
C GLU A 182 -5.35 6.62 5.61
N GLN A 183 -5.11 7.07 6.85
CA GLN A 183 -5.97 6.79 8.01
C GLN A 183 -7.43 7.19 7.78
N LEU A 184 -7.66 8.38 7.21
CA LEU A 184 -9.02 8.87 6.94
C LEU A 184 -9.74 8.01 5.89
N THR A 185 -8.99 7.42 4.95
CA THR A 185 -9.55 6.52 3.94
C THR A 185 -10.06 5.24 4.58
N PHE A 186 -9.26 4.64 5.46
CA PHE A 186 -9.67 3.44 6.19
C PHE A 186 -10.85 3.72 7.12
N LEU A 187 -10.87 4.87 7.79
CA LEU A 187 -11.97 5.27 8.66
C LEU A 187 -13.28 5.46 7.86
N ALA A 188 -13.22 6.16 6.72
CA ALA A 188 -14.38 6.36 5.85
C ALA A 188 -14.93 5.03 5.30
N LEU A 189 -14.04 4.13 4.85
CA LEU A 189 -14.42 2.80 4.37
C LEU A 189 -15.03 1.93 5.48
N PHE A 190 -14.49 2.01 6.70
CA PHE A 190 -15.04 1.31 7.85
C PHE A 190 -16.46 1.80 8.19
N PHE A 191 -16.67 3.12 8.29
CA PHE A 191 -17.99 3.70 8.54
C PHE A 191 -19.00 3.34 7.47
N PHE A 192 -18.58 3.36 6.20
CA PHE A 192 -19.41 2.93 5.09
C PHE A 192 -19.83 1.46 5.21
N ARG A 193 -18.90 0.54 5.51
CA ARG A 193 -19.23 -0.89 5.66
C ARG A 193 -20.13 -1.18 6.86
N GLN A 194 -19.94 -0.46 7.96
CA GLN A 194 -20.76 -0.60 9.17
C GLN A 194 -22.08 0.19 9.10
N ASN A 195 -22.30 0.92 8.01
CA ASN A 195 -23.42 1.83 7.83
C ASN A 195 -23.62 2.79 9.04
N ILE A 196 -22.50 3.29 9.56
CA ILE A 196 -22.47 4.25 10.67
C ILE A 196 -22.52 5.66 10.06
N TYR A 197 -23.34 6.54 10.66
CA TYR A 197 -23.51 7.93 10.23
C TYR A 197 -23.80 8.10 8.73
N GLU A 198 -24.88 7.51 8.23
CA GLU A 198 -25.31 7.56 6.82
C GLU A 198 -25.20 8.97 6.19
N ASN A 199 -25.62 10.00 6.92
CA ASN A 199 -25.58 11.39 6.45
C ASN A 199 -24.16 11.96 6.30
N TRP A 200 -23.18 11.41 7.03
CA TRP A 200 -21.79 11.87 7.03
C TRP A 200 -20.89 11.04 6.10
N GLN A 201 -21.33 9.88 5.63
CA GLN A 201 -20.50 9.01 4.77
C GLN A 201 -20.01 9.73 3.51
N ALA A 202 -20.89 10.47 2.83
CA ALA A 202 -20.52 11.25 1.65
C ALA A 202 -19.43 12.28 1.97
N PHE A 203 -19.59 13.01 3.07
CA PHE A 203 -18.61 13.98 3.55
C PHE A 203 -17.27 13.31 3.88
N CYS A 204 -17.26 12.22 4.63
CA CYS A 204 -16.05 11.47 4.96
C CYS A 204 -15.30 11.02 3.71
N PHE A 205 -16.01 10.52 2.68
CA PHE A 205 -15.39 10.11 1.43
C PHE A 205 -14.79 11.28 0.64
N TYR A 206 -15.52 12.41 0.52
CA TYR A 206 -14.99 13.59 -0.16
C TYR A 206 -13.78 14.18 0.55
N PHE A 207 -13.86 14.29 1.88
CA PHE A 207 -12.77 14.81 2.70
C PHE A 207 -11.55 13.91 2.61
N SER A 208 -11.73 12.60 2.73
CA SER A 208 -10.66 11.62 2.60
C SER A 208 -10.02 11.64 1.20
N ALA A 209 -10.82 11.75 0.13
CA ALA A 209 -10.32 11.85 -1.23
C ALA A 209 -9.48 13.12 -1.43
N ALA A 210 -9.97 14.27 -0.94
CA ALA A 210 -9.26 15.54 -1.03
C ALA A 210 -7.95 15.54 -0.22
N GLN A 211 -8.01 15.07 1.03
CA GLN A 211 -6.84 14.94 1.90
C GLN A 211 -5.80 13.99 1.29
N SER A 212 -6.21 12.79 0.87
CA SER A 212 -5.29 11.83 0.27
C SER A 212 -4.63 12.38 -0.99
N LEU A 213 -5.39 13.04 -1.87
CA LEU A 213 -4.84 13.66 -3.07
C LEU A 213 -3.82 14.75 -2.71
N LEU A 214 -4.15 15.65 -1.79
CA LEU A 214 -3.27 16.75 -1.37
C LEU A 214 -1.96 16.22 -0.80
N PHE A 215 -2.02 15.35 0.20
CA PHE A 215 -0.82 14.82 0.88
C PHE A 215 0.03 13.97 -0.05
N LYS A 216 -0.59 13.09 -0.85
CA LYS A 216 0.17 12.22 -1.78
C LYS A 216 0.82 13.02 -2.89
N THR A 217 0.15 14.06 -3.40
CA THR A 217 0.76 14.99 -4.36
C THR A 217 1.95 15.73 -3.74
N ALA A 218 1.80 16.23 -2.52
CA ALA A 218 2.88 16.91 -1.81
C ALA A 218 4.09 15.98 -1.57
N VAL A 219 3.86 14.75 -1.12
CA VAL A 219 4.90 13.74 -0.90
C VAL A 219 5.58 13.34 -2.22
N THR A 220 4.83 13.17 -3.30
CA THR A 220 5.40 12.88 -4.63
C THR A 220 6.28 14.04 -5.12
N ILE A 221 5.81 15.28 -5.01
CA ILE A 221 6.61 16.47 -5.39
C ILE A 221 7.88 16.56 -4.53
N ALA A 222 7.76 16.38 -3.21
CA ALA A 222 8.90 16.39 -2.31
C ALA A 222 9.91 15.29 -2.66
N SER A 223 9.44 14.09 -3.01
CA SER A 223 10.30 12.97 -3.42
C SER A 223 11.03 13.25 -4.74
N VAL A 224 10.36 13.86 -5.72
CA VAL A 224 10.99 14.28 -6.99
C VAL A 224 12.05 15.35 -6.74
N ILE A 225 11.73 16.41 -5.99
CA ILE A 225 12.67 17.49 -5.68
C ILE A 225 13.88 16.92 -4.94
N TYR A 226 13.64 16.10 -3.92
CA TYR A 226 14.68 15.47 -3.14
C TYR A 226 15.62 14.63 -4.02
N PHE A 227 15.07 13.79 -4.90
CA PHE A 227 15.84 12.97 -5.81
C PHE A 227 16.68 13.79 -6.80
N VAL A 228 16.08 14.83 -7.41
CA VAL A 228 16.78 15.70 -8.36
C VAL A 228 17.91 16.47 -7.70
N LEU A 229 17.68 17.04 -6.51
CA LEU A 229 18.71 17.74 -5.76
C LEU A 229 19.85 16.81 -5.33
N SER A 230 19.52 15.61 -4.86
CA SER A 230 20.52 14.60 -4.49
C SER A 230 21.42 14.24 -5.66
N LYS A 231 20.86 14.17 -6.88
CA LYS A 231 21.63 13.95 -8.11
C LYS A 231 22.49 15.17 -8.49
N GLN A 232 21.96 16.38 -8.37
CA GLN A 232 22.68 17.61 -8.73
C GLN A 232 23.85 17.92 -7.80
N VAL A 233 23.70 17.64 -6.51
CA VAL A 233 24.75 17.84 -5.50
C VAL A 233 25.80 16.72 -5.55
N GLY A 234 25.53 15.63 -6.29
CA GLY A 234 26.40 14.46 -6.32
C GLY A 234 26.35 13.64 -5.03
N GLU A 235 25.28 13.78 -4.23
CA GLU A 235 25.06 12.92 -3.05
C GLU A 235 24.71 11.48 -3.46
N LEU A 236 24.16 11.27 -4.67
CA LEU A 236 23.80 9.94 -5.15
C LEU A 236 25.06 9.24 -5.73
N PRO A 237 25.56 8.14 -5.14
CA PRO A 237 26.81 7.53 -5.59
C PRO A 237 26.65 6.89 -6.97
N THR A 238 27.16 7.57 -8.01
CA THR A 238 27.02 7.15 -9.42
C THR A 238 27.79 5.88 -9.75
N ASP A 239 28.80 5.57 -8.96
CA ASP A 239 29.74 4.47 -9.24
C ASP A 239 29.25 3.14 -8.65
N THR A 240 28.06 3.13 -8.04
CA THR A 240 27.43 1.93 -7.48
C THR A 240 26.31 1.42 -8.38
N ASN A 241 26.10 0.11 -8.38
CA ASN A 241 24.94 -0.51 -9.06
C ASN A 241 23.61 0.09 -8.57
N TRP A 242 23.54 0.46 -7.28
CA TRP A 242 22.37 1.12 -6.70
C TRP A 242 22.13 2.51 -7.28
N GLY A 243 23.17 3.34 -7.43
CA GLY A 243 23.03 4.67 -8.04
C GLY A 243 22.44 4.62 -9.44
N LEU A 244 22.91 3.69 -10.27
CA LEU A 244 22.37 3.45 -11.60
C LEU A 244 20.92 2.96 -11.54
N PHE A 245 20.63 1.98 -10.69
CA PHE A 245 19.28 1.44 -10.49
C PHE A 245 18.28 2.54 -10.13
N TRP A 246 18.57 3.34 -9.09
CA TRP A 246 17.68 4.41 -8.65
C TRP A 246 17.54 5.51 -9.70
N THR A 247 18.60 5.80 -10.47
CA THR A 247 18.51 6.75 -11.60
C THR A 247 17.51 6.32 -12.66
N ILE A 248 17.44 5.02 -12.96
CA ILE A 248 16.56 4.47 -13.99
C ILE A 248 15.13 4.26 -13.45
N PHE A 249 15.00 3.68 -12.27
CA PHE A 249 13.71 3.15 -11.78
C PHE A 249 12.92 4.11 -10.89
N THR A 250 13.53 5.15 -10.30
CA THR A 250 12.80 6.07 -9.39
C THR A 250 11.60 6.73 -10.07
N MET A 251 11.81 7.37 -11.22
CA MET A 251 10.73 8.12 -11.89
C MET A 251 9.59 7.22 -12.39
N PRO A 252 9.86 6.08 -13.07
CA PRO A 252 8.80 5.15 -13.45
C PRO A 252 8.01 4.60 -12.26
N LEU A 253 8.69 4.16 -11.18
CA LEU A 253 8.02 3.62 -10.00
C LEU A 253 7.20 4.68 -9.28
N LEU A 254 7.70 5.90 -9.16
CA LEU A 254 6.99 7.01 -8.55
C LEU A 254 5.77 7.43 -9.38
N ALA A 255 5.89 7.46 -10.71
CA ALA A 255 4.77 7.74 -11.61
C ALA A 255 3.69 6.66 -11.53
N LEU A 256 4.10 5.38 -11.49
CA LEU A 256 3.18 4.25 -11.32
C LEU A 256 2.44 4.32 -9.97
N LEU A 257 3.18 4.59 -8.89
CA LEU A 257 2.62 4.74 -7.55
C LEU A 257 1.63 5.91 -7.49
N TYR A 258 2.03 7.08 -8.00
CA TYR A 258 1.17 8.27 -8.01
C TYR A 258 -0.07 8.06 -8.87
N GLY A 259 0.06 7.41 -10.03
CA GLY A 259 -1.07 7.05 -10.89
C GLY A 259 -2.09 6.15 -10.19
N ALA A 260 -1.62 5.09 -9.52
CA ALA A 260 -2.48 4.22 -8.72
C ALA A 260 -3.23 5.01 -7.62
N GLN A 261 -2.54 6.00 -7.02
CA GLN A 261 -3.07 6.82 -5.95
C GLN A 261 -4.12 7.85 -6.40
N VAL A 262 -3.90 8.51 -7.52
CA VAL A 262 -4.90 9.39 -8.14
C VAL A 262 -6.16 8.59 -8.50
N TYR A 263 -5.98 7.37 -9.02
CA TYR A 263 -7.11 6.49 -9.31
C TYR A 263 -7.88 6.08 -8.05
N ALA A 264 -7.19 5.75 -6.95
CA ALA A 264 -7.82 5.47 -5.66
C ALA A 264 -8.63 6.68 -5.15
N CYS A 265 -8.10 7.90 -5.26
CA CYS A 265 -8.80 9.13 -4.89
C CYS A 265 -10.07 9.35 -5.74
N LEU A 266 -10.01 9.06 -7.04
CA LEU A 266 -11.17 9.13 -7.93
C LEU A 266 -12.28 8.15 -7.49
N ILE A 267 -11.91 6.95 -7.01
CA ILE A 267 -12.88 5.98 -6.49
C ILE A 267 -13.55 6.48 -5.22
N LEU A 268 -12.78 7.02 -4.27
CA LEU A 268 -13.34 7.60 -3.05
C LEU A 268 -14.30 8.74 -3.37
N TYR A 269 -13.94 9.61 -4.32
CA TYR A 269 -14.83 10.67 -4.78
C TYR A 269 -16.13 10.13 -5.40
N LYS A 270 -16.04 9.10 -6.25
CA LYS A 270 -17.21 8.42 -6.82
C LYS A 270 -18.09 7.79 -5.74
N LEU A 271 -17.49 7.17 -4.72
CA LEU A 271 -18.23 6.62 -3.57
C LEU A 271 -18.96 7.72 -2.79
N GLY A 272 -18.33 8.88 -2.59
CA GLY A 272 -18.95 10.06 -1.98
C GLY A 272 -20.21 10.50 -2.73
N LYS A 273 -20.13 10.63 -4.06
CA LYS A 273 -21.29 10.97 -4.92
C LYS A 273 -22.44 10.00 -4.77
N ARG A 274 -22.14 8.70 -4.68
CA ARG A 274 -23.16 7.66 -4.53
C ARG A 274 -23.83 7.72 -3.17
N CYS A 275 -23.07 7.93 -2.10
CA CYS A 275 -23.62 8.11 -0.76
C CYS A 275 -24.57 9.31 -0.71
N GLN A 276 -24.20 10.43 -1.34
CA GLN A 276 -25.03 11.64 -1.43
C GLN A 276 -26.33 11.42 -2.23
N ALA A 277 -26.27 10.63 -3.31
CA ALA A 277 -27.47 10.26 -4.06
C ALA A 277 -28.42 9.41 -3.22
N MET A 278 -27.89 8.44 -2.45
CA MET A 278 -28.69 7.60 -1.55
C MET A 278 -29.36 8.42 -0.44
N SER A 279 -28.63 9.34 0.19
CA SER A 279 -29.22 10.21 1.23
C SER A 279 -30.33 11.11 0.68
N THR A 280 -30.16 11.64 -0.53
CA THR A 280 -31.17 12.47 -1.20
C THR A 280 -32.43 11.66 -1.51
N PHE A 281 -32.26 10.43 -2.01
CA PHE A 281 -33.38 9.54 -2.32
C PHE A 281 -34.18 9.19 -1.06
N ASP A 282 -33.50 8.91 0.06
CA ASP A 282 -34.16 8.61 1.32
C ASP A 282 -34.92 9.81 1.90
N ALA A 283 -34.39 11.02 1.74
CA ALA A 283 -35.11 12.25 2.09
C ALA A 283 -36.38 12.46 1.25
N ILE A 284 -36.31 12.24 -0.07
CA ILE A 284 -37.48 12.34 -0.96
C ILE A 284 -38.54 11.31 -0.59
N LYS A 285 -38.13 10.06 -0.30
CA LYS A 285 -39.05 9.00 0.11
C LYS A 285 -39.78 9.33 1.40
N LEU A 286 -39.08 9.90 2.39
CA LEU A 286 -39.69 10.34 3.64
C LEU A 286 -40.74 11.44 3.40
N CYS A 287 -40.45 12.42 2.54
CA CYS A 287 -41.43 13.44 2.13
C CYS A 287 -42.67 12.82 1.47
N HIS A 288 -42.50 11.87 0.54
CA HIS A 288 -43.63 11.20 -0.12
C HIS A 288 -44.48 10.38 0.85
N VAL A 289 -43.87 9.65 1.79
CA VAL A 289 -44.60 8.89 2.82
C VAL A 289 -45.36 9.83 3.77
N GLN A 290 -44.80 10.99 4.08
CA GLN A 290 -45.47 11.99 4.89
C GLN A 290 -46.63 12.64 4.13
N GLN A 291 -46.47 12.93 2.85
CA GLN A 291 -47.52 13.48 2.00
C GLN A 291 -48.67 12.48 1.75
N SER A 292 -48.36 11.19 1.54
CA SER A 292 -49.38 10.16 1.34
C SER A 292 -50.23 9.93 2.59
N LYS A 293 -49.63 10.01 3.78
CA LYS A 293 -50.36 10.00 5.06
C LYS A 293 -51.33 11.17 5.18
N THR A 294 -50.96 12.36 4.69
CA THR A 294 -51.84 13.53 4.70
C THR A 294 -53.03 13.39 3.74
N ILE A 295 -52.85 12.69 2.61
CA ILE A 295 -53.86 12.57 1.54
C ILE A 295 -54.72 11.30 1.68
N GLY A 296 -54.38 10.38 2.59
CA GLY A 296 -55.10 9.11 2.75
C GLY A 296 -54.91 8.14 1.58
N ALA A 297 -53.92 8.37 0.71
CA ALA A 297 -53.65 7.53 -0.44
C ALA A 297 -52.63 6.41 -0.08
N PRO A 298 -52.85 5.15 -0.50
CA PRO A 298 -51.91 4.07 -0.26
C PRO A 298 -50.60 4.32 -1.03
N ALA A 299 -49.48 4.38 -0.30
CA ALA A 299 -48.16 4.59 -0.89
C ALA A 299 -47.68 3.33 -1.62
N LYS A 300 -47.62 3.37 -2.95
CA LYS A 300 -46.80 2.42 -3.71
C LYS A 300 -45.33 2.78 -3.51
N LEU A 301 -44.58 1.90 -2.85
CA LEU A 301 -43.15 2.07 -2.61
C LEU A 301 -42.39 1.89 -3.94
N PRO A 302 -41.45 2.78 -4.31
CA PRO A 302 -40.64 2.56 -5.50
C PRO A 302 -39.60 1.46 -5.27
N GLU A 303 -39.56 0.48 -6.18
CA GLU A 303 -38.55 -0.61 -6.29
C GLU A 303 -37.10 -0.11 -6.45
N SER A 304 -36.89 1.20 -6.63
CA SER A 304 -35.59 1.78 -6.99
C SER A 304 -34.51 1.64 -5.92
N LYS A 305 -34.83 1.48 -4.63
CA LYS A 305 -33.81 1.37 -3.57
C LYS A 305 -33.04 0.05 -3.63
N ALA A 306 -33.72 -1.05 -3.96
CA ALA A 306 -33.08 -2.35 -4.14
C ALA A 306 -32.16 -2.33 -5.37
N LEU A 307 -32.64 -1.72 -6.47
CA LEU A 307 -31.88 -1.55 -7.71
C LEU A 307 -30.59 -0.73 -7.47
N PHE A 308 -30.70 0.42 -6.79
CA PHE A 308 -29.56 1.30 -6.55
C PHE A 308 -28.53 0.68 -5.60
N ARG A 309 -28.98 -0.12 -4.62
CA ARG A 309 -28.09 -0.86 -3.72
C ARG A 309 -27.43 -2.05 -4.45
N ALA A 310 -28.12 -2.71 -5.37
CA ALA A 310 -27.53 -3.75 -6.20
C ALA A 310 -26.48 -3.17 -7.17
N GLU A 311 -26.74 -2.02 -7.78
CA GLU A 311 -25.77 -1.30 -8.63
C GLU A 311 -24.60 -0.75 -7.79
N SER A 312 -24.92 -0.23 -6.60
CA SER A 312 -24.11 -0.19 -5.37
C SER A 312 -22.92 -1.15 -5.32
N GLU A 313 -23.33 -2.36 -5.00
CA GLU A 313 -22.53 -3.54 -4.80
C GLU A 313 -21.93 -4.05 -6.10
N HIS A 314 -22.61 -3.96 -7.24
CA HIS A 314 -22.07 -4.38 -8.53
C HIS A 314 -20.88 -3.51 -8.97
N PHE A 315 -20.85 -2.22 -8.65
CA PHE A 315 -19.69 -1.36 -8.93
C PHE A 315 -18.52 -1.63 -7.98
N LEU A 316 -18.79 -1.87 -6.69
CA LEU A 316 -17.77 -2.28 -5.72
C LEU A 316 -17.23 -3.69 -6.06
N ALA A 317 -18.11 -4.58 -6.47
CA ALA A 317 -17.77 -5.89 -7.00
C ALA A 317 -17.01 -5.73 -8.30
N GLY A 318 -17.41 -4.85 -9.23
CA GLY A 318 -16.68 -4.51 -10.46
C GLY A 318 -15.30 -3.91 -10.19
N TYR A 319 -15.12 -3.22 -9.07
CA TYR A 319 -13.80 -2.82 -8.58
C TYR A 319 -12.98 -4.02 -8.07
N GLU A 320 -13.64 -4.96 -7.40
CA GLU A 320 -13.07 -6.24 -6.94
C GLU A 320 -12.88 -7.27 -8.09
N THR A 321 -13.64 -7.19 -9.18
CA THR A 321 -13.74 -8.15 -10.29
C THR A 321 -13.29 -7.58 -11.63
N ASN A 322 -12.91 -6.31 -11.75
CA ASN A 322 -12.11 -5.85 -12.90
C ASN A 322 -10.77 -6.61 -13.01
N GLY A 323 -10.41 -7.40 -12.00
CA GLY A 323 -9.47 -8.49 -12.09
C GLY A 323 -9.81 -9.55 -13.17
N GLN A 324 -11.08 -9.79 -13.53
CA GLN A 324 -11.50 -10.71 -14.60
C GLN A 324 -11.28 -10.12 -16.01
N SER A 325 -11.50 -8.82 -16.19
CA SER A 325 -11.11 -8.09 -17.40
C SER A 325 -9.59 -8.13 -17.58
N ILE A 326 -8.86 -8.09 -16.47
CA ILE A 326 -7.41 -8.26 -16.43
C ILE A 326 -7.01 -9.73 -16.51
N GLN A 327 -7.84 -10.68 -16.14
CA GLN A 327 -7.59 -12.11 -16.38
C GLN A 327 -7.66 -12.38 -17.88
N LYS A 328 -8.57 -11.72 -18.60
CA LYS A 328 -8.55 -11.68 -20.08
C LYS A 328 -7.31 -11.00 -20.64
N ILE A 329 -6.88 -9.86 -20.07
CA ILE A 329 -5.65 -9.18 -20.50
C ILE A 329 -4.41 -10.02 -20.14
N SER A 330 -4.35 -10.65 -18.98
CA SER A 330 -3.28 -11.56 -18.52
C SER A 330 -3.24 -12.82 -19.35
N GLN A 331 -4.40 -13.39 -19.73
CA GLN A 331 -4.48 -14.45 -20.72
C GLN A 331 -3.96 -13.99 -22.09
N GLN A 332 -4.27 -12.75 -22.50
CA GLN A 332 -3.69 -12.16 -23.72
C GLN A 332 -2.18 -11.91 -23.59
N TRP A 333 -1.67 -11.49 -22.45
CA TRP A 333 -0.24 -11.28 -22.19
C TRP A 333 0.52 -12.60 -22.07
N ASN A 334 -0.06 -13.64 -21.48
CA ASN A 334 0.50 -14.99 -21.47
C ASN A 334 0.51 -15.58 -22.89
N HIS A 335 -0.53 -15.32 -23.68
CA HIS A 335 -0.54 -15.69 -25.10
C HIS A 335 0.57 -14.94 -25.87
N LEU A 336 0.74 -13.64 -25.67
CA LEU A 336 1.80 -12.85 -26.30
C LEU A 336 3.21 -13.25 -25.81
N GLY A 337 3.37 -13.58 -24.53
CA GLY A 337 4.61 -14.09 -23.96
C GLY A 337 4.97 -15.48 -24.50
N SER A 338 3.99 -16.37 -24.66
CA SER A 338 4.21 -17.67 -25.30
C SER A 338 4.60 -17.52 -26.77
N VAL A 339 4.02 -16.55 -27.49
CA VAL A 339 4.37 -16.25 -28.89
C VAL A 339 5.79 -15.69 -28.97
N ALA A 340 6.18 -14.78 -28.06
CA ALA A 340 7.54 -14.23 -28.02
C ALA A 340 8.60 -15.31 -27.71
N LEU A 341 8.30 -16.24 -26.80
CA LEU A 341 9.14 -17.41 -26.52
C LEU A 341 9.22 -18.37 -27.72
N PHE A 342 8.12 -18.61 -28.42
CA PHE A 342 8.10 -19.43 -29.65
C PHE A 342 8.90 -18.79 -30.80
N THR A 343 8.91 -17.46 -30.88
CA THR A 343 9.66 -16.73 -31.92
C THR A 343 11.17 -16.70 -31.63
N LEU A 344 11.55 -16.75 -30.34
CA LEU A 344 12.95 -16.87 -29.91
C LEU A 344 13.50 -18.30 -30.10
N ASP A 345 12.67 -19.33 -29.92
CA ASP A 345 13.04 -20.72 -30.24
C ASP A 345 13.23 -20.90 -31.76
N GLN A 346 12.37 -20.32 -32.59
CA GLN A 346 12.52 -20.37 -34.05
C GLN A 346 13.72 -19.55 -34.57
N ALA A 347 14.17 -18.53 -33.84
CA ALA A 347 15.38 -17.79 -34.18
C ALA A 347 16.68 -18.51 -33.72
N SER A 348 16.56 -19.55 -32.88
CA SER A 348 17.69 -20.37 -32.42
C SER A 348 18.00 -21.56 -33.33
N ASP A 349 17.08 -21.93 -34.23
CA ASP A 349 17.21 -23.12 -35.08
C ASP A 349 17.74 -22.85 -36.50
N GLU A 350 18.07 -21.59 -36.84
CA GLU A 350 18.58 -21.24 -38.19
C GLU A 350 20.10 -21.36 -38.35
N ASP A 351 20.84 -21.83 -37.34
CA ASP A 351 22.30 -21.90 -37.42
C ASP A 351 22.86 -23.19 -36.80
N THR A 352 22.54 -24.35 -37.39
CA THR A 352 23.37 -25.57 -37.27
C THR A 352 23.01 -26.62 -38.31
N THR A 353 23.64 -26.52 -39.48
CA THR A 353 23.87 -27.69 -40.33
C THR A 353 25.20 -28.34 -39.94
N SER A 354 25.15 -29.48 -39.24
CA SER A 354 26.03 -30.64 -39.46
C SER A 354 25.73 -31.78 -38.49
N ASP A 355 25.14 -32.84 -39.05
CA ASP A 355 25.37 -34.27 -38.82
C ASP A 355 25.98 -34.75 -37.49
N GLU A 356 25.22 -35.51 -36.70
CA GLU A 356 25.36 -36.99 -36.62
C GLU A 356 24.47 -37.62 -35.53
N HIS A 357 23.85 -38.75 -35.93
CA HIS A 357 23.52 -39.94 -35.13
C HIS A 357 22.61 -39.91 -33.88
N SER A 358 21.34 -40.28 -34.14
CA SER A 358 20.58 -41.35 -33.47
C SER A 358 20.72 -41.54 -31.95
N LEU A 359 19.67 -41.18 -31.19
CA LEU A 359 19.11 -42.06 -30.16
C LEU A 359 17.67 -41.71 -29.79
N GLN A 360 16.88 -42.76 -29.81
CA GLN A 360 15.45 -42.92 -29.55
C GLN A 360 15.13 -42.78 -28.05
N MET A 361 14.12 -41.97 -27.67
CA MET A 361 13.20 -42.23 -26.55
C MET A 361 11.94 -41.34 -26.63
N ASP A 362 10.79 -42.00 -26.56
CA ASP A 362 9.47 -41.51 -26.12
C ASP A 362 9.23 -42.05 -24.69
N PRO A 363 8.19 -41.66 -23.93
CA PRO A 363 7.51 -40.35 -23.74
C PRO A 363 7.30 -40.04 -22.23
N CYS A 364 6.79 -38.85 -21.85
CA CYS A 364 5.72 -38.63 -20.83
C CYS A 364 5.69 -37.24 -20.14
N ILE A 365 4.47 -36.67 -20.11
CA ILE A 365 3.78 -36.03 -18.96
C ILE A 365 4.33 -34.69 -18.42
N PHE A 366 3.54 -33.61 -18.53
CA PHE A 366 2.88 -32.98 -17.37
C PHE A 366 1.85 -31.91 -17.82
N GLU A 367 0.58 -32.16 -17.48
CA GLU A 367 -0.47 -31.15 -17.32
C GLU A 367 -0.31 -30.48 -15.94
N VAL A 368 -0.40 -29.14 -15.89
CA VAL A 368 -1.01 -28.38 -14.78
C VAL A 368 -1.75 -27.18 -15.37
#